data_AF-A0A7J2I2V8-F1
#
_entry.id   AF-A0A7J2I2V8-F1
#
_cell.length_a   1.000
_cell.length_b   1.000
_cell.length_c   1.000
_cell.angle_alpha   90.00
_cell.angle_beta   90.00
_cell.angle_gamma   90.00
#
_symmetry.space_group_name_H-M   'P 1'
#
loop_
_entity.id
_entity.type
_entity.pdbx_description
1 polymer ?
#
loop_
_entity_poly.entity_id
_entity_poly.type
_entity_poly.pdbx_seq_one_letter_code
_entity_poly.pdbx_strand_id
1 'polypeptide(L)'
;MNAVSAAIVFLYLFGRSRIGLTIPEYMLVFCLFSVTAIFGALYFGRLSDRLGSKKALTIAVILWGIVILVLIFVSNFISFMFAGLIGGVAWGAVIACVRPLLLDIAPKNKIGEYFGFAEMANKFSGIIGPIAFGALVVVWNYSAALVLLLLFFIVGGVFLQKCRGH
;
A
#
# COMPACT_ATOMS: atom_id res chain seq x y z
N MET A 1 -10.99 -4.05 15.62
CA MET A 1 -10.67 -4.45 14.24
C MET A 1 -9.75 -3.38 13.69
N ASN A 2 -8.46 -3.66 13.52
CA ASN A 2 -7.48 -2.65 13.10
C ASN A 2 -7.50 -2.52 11.57
N ALA A 3 -7.05 -1.39 11.03
CA ALA A 3 -6.98 -1.12 9.58
C ALA A 3 -6.40 -2.29 8.76
N VAL A 4 -5.35 -2.91 9.31
CA VAL A 4 -4.66 -4.06 8.72
C VAL A 4 -5.59 -5.27 8.59
N SER A 5 -6.38 -5.59 9.62
CA SER A 5 -7.33 -6.70 9.56
C SER A 5 -8.45 -6.47 8.53
N ALA A 6 -8.88 -5.22 8.36
CA ALA A 6 -9.84 -4.89 7.31
C ALA A 6 -9.22 -5.15 5.92
N ALA A 7 -8.02 -4.63 5.67
CA ALA A 7 -7.32 -4.80 4.38
C ALA A 7 -7.13 -6.28 4.01
N ILE A 8 -6.75 -7.14 4.98
CA ILE A 8 -6.63 -8.60 4.79
C ILE A 8 -7.97 -9.20 4.32
N VAL A 9 -9.05 -8.90 5.04
CA VAL A 9 -10.38 -9.42 4.71
C VAL A 9 -10.85 -8.93 3.33
N PHE A 10 -10.66 -7.65 3.02
CA PHE A 10 -11.03 -7.09 1.72
C PHE A 10 -10.27 -7.72 0.55
N LEU A 11 -8.96 -7.96 0.72
CA LEU A 11 -8.15 -8.60 -0.31
C LEU A 11 -8.59 -10.05 -0.55
N TYR A 12 -8.92 -10.79 0.51
CA TYR A 12 -9.48 -12.14 0.40
C TYR A 12 -10.83 -12.13 -0.31
N LEU A 13 -11.76 -11.26 0.10
CA LEU A 13 -13.09 -11.13 -0.53
C LEU A 13 -12.99 -10.77 -2.01
N PHE A 14 -12.08 -9.86 -2.37
CA PHE A 14 -11.82 -9.51 -3.76
C PHE A 14 -11.32 -10.72 -4.57
N GLY A 15 -10.30 -11.42 -4.08
CA GLY A 15 -9.76 -12.62 -4.74
C GLY A 15 -10.83 -13.69 -4.91
N ARG A 16 -11.63 -13.94 -3.87
CA ARG A 16 -12.75 -14.87 -3.91
C ARG A 16 -13.82 -14.47 -4.93
N SER A 17 -14.18 -13.19 -4.97
CA SER A 17 -15.20 -12.68 -5.89
C SER A 17 -14.76 -12.67 -7.36
N ARG A 18 -13.46 -12.51 -7.65
CA ARG A 18 -12.96 -12.37 -9.03
C ARG A 18 -12.49 -13.68 -9.63
N ILE A 19 -11.83 -14.53 -8.85
CA ILE A 19 -11.21 -15.77 -9.35
C ILE A 19 -11.56 -17.01 -8.53
N GLY A 20 -12.55 -16.93 -7.63
CA GLY A 20 -13.01 -18.08 -6.85
C GLY A 20 -11.99 -18.57 -5.81
N LEU A 21 -11.08 -17.70 -5.39
CA LEU A 21 -9.95 -18.03 -4.53
C LEU A 21 -10.38 -18.75 -3.23
N THR A 22 -9.69 -19.85 -2.92
CA THR A 22 -9.89 -20.62 -1.69
C THR A 22 -9.07 -20.08 -0.53
N ILE A 23 -9.41 -20.48 0.70
CA ILE A 23 -8.67 -20.07 1.91
C ILE A 23 -7.20 -20.53 1.87
N PRO A 24 -6.86 -21.78 1.50
CA PRO A 24 -5.46 -22.21 1.42
C PRO A 24 -4.65 -21.42 0.39
N GLU A 25 -5.23 -21.14 -0.78
CA GLU A 25 -4.61 -20.32 -1.82
C GLU A 25 -4.36 -18.89 -1.34
N TYR A 26 -5.31 -18.29 -0.62
CA TYR A 26 -5.12 -16.96 -0.02
C TYR A 26 -3.97 -16.95 0.97
N MET A 27 -3.91 -17.95 1.86
CA MET A 27 -2.85 -18.07 2.87
C MET A 27 -1.48 -18.21 2.22
N LEU A 28 -1.38 -18.98 1.12
CA LEU A 28 -0.13 -19.11 0.36
C LEU A 28 0.32 -17.74 -0.18
N VAL A 29 -0.58 -16.99 -0.81
CA VAL A 29 -0.27 -15.65 -1.34
C VAL A 29 0.11 -14.69 -0.21
N PHE A 30 -0.56 -14.77 0.94
CA PHE A 30 -0.25 -13.94 2.11
C PHE A 30 1.13 -14.25 2.71
N CYS A 31 1.52 -15.53 2.78
CA CYS A 31 2.86 -15.92 3.20
C CYS A 31 3.92 -15.38 2.25
N LEU A 32 3.71 -15.53 0.94
CA LEU A 32 4.61 -14.99 -0.09
C LEU A 32 4.71 -13.45 -0.04
N PHE A 33 3.58 -12.77 0.16
CA PHE A 33 3.53 -11.33 0.40
C PHE A 33 4.40 -10.94 1.60
N SER A 34 4.30 -11.69 2.71
CA SER A 34 5.06 -11.38 3.93
C SER A 34 6.57 -11.55 3.72
N VAL A 35 6.98 -12.62 3.04
CA VAL A 35 8.39 -12.86 2.67
C VAL A 35 8.92 -11.75 1.77
N THR A 36 8.20 -11.41 0.71
CA THR A 36 8.59 -10.34 -0.22
C THR A 36 8.58 -8.96 0.44
N ALA A 37 7.73 -8.72 1.45
CA ALA A 37 7.77 -7.50 2.24
C ALA A 37 9.05 -7.35 3.06
N ILE A 38 9.58 -8.44 3.61
CA ILE A 38 10.88 -8.41 4.31
C ILE A 38 11.98 -8.00 3.31
N PHE A 39 12.02 -8.63 2.13
CA PHE A 39 12.98 -8.27 1.10
C PHE A 39 12.82 -6.82 0.62
N GLY A 40 11.58 -6.38 0.41
CA GLY A 40 11.25 -5.00 0.05
C GLY A 40 11.76 -4.01 1.09
N ALA A 41 11.52 -4.26 2.36
CA ALA A 41 11.98 -3.38 3.45
C ALA A 41 13.52 -3.28 3.50
N LEU A 42 14.23 -4.41 3.37
CA LEU A 42 15.70 -4.41 3.38
C LEU A 42 16.29 -3.68 2.17
N TYR A 43 15.74 -3.94 0.97
CA TYR A 43 16.21 -3.32 -0.26
C TYR A 43 15.93 -1.81 -0.27
N PHE A 44 14.69 -1.43 0.04
CA PHE A 44 14.28 -0.02 0.04
C PHE A 44 14.82 0.77 1.21
N GLY A 45 15.14 0.13 2.35
CA GLY A 45 15.87 0.79 3.44
C GLY A 45 17.24 1.28 2.95
N ARG A 46 18.02 0.39 2.33
CA ARG A 46 19.31 0.78 1.72
C ARG A 46 19.15 1.77 0.58
N LEU A 47 18.08 1.66 -0.20
CA LEU A 47 17.79 2.58 -1.30
C LEU A 47 17.44 3.98 -0.77
N SER A 48 16.69 4.05 0.33
CA SER A 48 16.34 5.27 1.06
C SER A 48 17.59 5.97 1.57
N ASP A 49 18.52 5.22 2.18
CA ASP A 49 19.78 5.77 2.69
C ASP A 49 20.67 6.33 1.57
N ARG A 50 20.60 5.76 0.35
CA ARG A 50 21.45 6.17 -0.79
C ARG A 50 20.84 7.26 -1.67
N LEU A 51 19.55 7.16 -1.99
CA LEU A 51 18.85 8.05 -2.93
C LEU A 51 18.00 9.12 -2.22
N GLY A 52 17.86 9.02 -0.91
CA GLY A 52 16.96 9.83 -0.09
C GLY A 52 15.57 9.21 0.03
N SER A 53 14.98 9.35 1.22
CA SER A 53 13.68 8.81 1.63
C SER A 53 12.55 9.14 0.65
N LYS A 54 12.55 10.37 0.11
CA LYS A 54 11.55 10.83 -0.85
C LYS A 54 11.57 10.05 -2.17
N LYS A 55 12.75 9.84 -2.76
CA LYS A 55 12.87 9.13 -4.05
C LYS A 55 12.51 7.66 -3.88
N ALA A 56 13.00 7.03 -2.81
CA ALA A 56 12.67 5.65 -2.49
C ALA A 56 11.17 5.45 -2.27
N LEU A 57 10.51 6.34 -1.52
CA LEU A 57 9.06 6.30 -1.33
C LEU A 57 8.27 6.55 -2.63
N THR A 58 8.77 7.42 -3.51
CA THR A 58 8.14 7.65 -4.83
C THR A 58 8.13 6.37 -5.68
N ILE A 59 9.23 5.61 -5.68
CA ILE A 59 9.30 4.31 -6.35
C ILE A 59 8.30 3.32 -5.72
N ALA A 60 8.15 3.32 -4.40
CA ALA A 60 7.17 2.49 -3.71
C ALA A 60 5.72 2.80 -4.13
N VAL A 61 5.39 4.09 -4.30
CA VAL A 61 4.08 4.54 -4.81
C VAL A 61 3.83 4.04 -6.24
N ILE A 62 4.86 4.08 -7.10
CA ILE A 62 4.77 3.55 -8.47
C ILE A 62 4.52 2.03 -8.44
N LEU A 63 5.24 1.29 -7.59
CA LEU A 63 5.03 -0.14 -7.43
C LEU A 63 3.59 -0.46 -7.00
N TRP A 64 3.02 0.31 -6.07
CA TRP A 64 1.61 0.17 -5.70
C TRP A 64 0.65 0.44 -6.87
N GLY A 65 0.94 1.43 -7.71
CA GLY A 65 0.18 1.66 -8.94
C GLY A 65 0.19 0.45 -9.87
N ILE A 66 1.36 -0.21 -10.02
CA ILE A 66 1.50 -1.44 -10.81
C ILE A 66 0.68 -2.57 -10.18
N VAL A 67 0.69 -2.74 -8.86
CA VAL A 67 -0.13 -3.75 -8.16
C VAL A 67 -1.61 -3.56 -8.48
N ILE A 68 -2.11 -2.33 -8.37
CA ILE A 68 -3.52 -2.04 -8.65
C ILE A 68 -3.85 -2.33 -10.11
N LEU A 69 -2.95 -1.98 -11.04
CA LEU A 69 -3.11 -2.27 -12.46
C LEU A 69 -3.20 -3.79 -12.72
N VAL A 70 -2.31 -4.58 -12.10
CA VAL A 70 -2.37 -6.05 -12.20
C VAL A 70 -3.68 -6.60 -11.61
N LEU A 71 -4.16 -6.04 -10.50
CA LEU A 71 -5.43 -6.45 -9.88
C LEU A 71 -6.66 -6.09 -10.75
N ILE A 72 -6.63 -4.99 -11.51
CA ILE A 72 -7.71 -4.62 -12.43
C ILE A 72 -7.89 -5.71 -13.51
N PHE A 73 -6.79 -6.23 -14.04
CA PHE A 73 -6.78 -7.25 -15.08
C PHE A 73 -6.64 -8.69 -14.56
N VAL A 74 -6.85 -8.91 -13.26
CA VAL A 74 -6.72 -10.24 -12.67
C VAL A 74 -7.77 -11.18 -13.24
N SER A 75 -7.31 -12.31 -13.75
CA SER A 75 -8.16 -13.34 -14.38
C SER A 75 -7.90 -14.75 -13.87
N ASN A 76 -6.75 -14.98 -13.24
CA ASN A 76 -6.35 -16.28 -12.72
C ASN A 76 -5.51 -16.15 -11.44
N PHE A 77 -5.29 -17.29 -10.77
CA PHE A 77 -4.49 -17.37 -9.54
C PHE A 77 -3.06 -16.85 -9.70
N ILE A 78 -2.43 -17.12 -10.84
CA ILE A 78 -1.03 -16.72 -11.10
C ILE A 78 -0.90 -15.19 -11.11
N SER A 79 -1.80 -14.48 -11.83
CA SER A 79 -1.83 -13.02 -11.85
C SER A 79 -2.08 -12.43 -10.45
N PHE A 80 -2.94 -13.06 -9.66
CA PHE A 80 -3.19 -12.64 -8.27
C PHE A 80 -1.96 -12.85 -7.38
N MET A 81 -1.25 -13.97 -7.55
CA MET A 81 0.00 -14.25 -6.84
C MET A 81 1.08 -13.23 -7.20
N PHE A 82 1.25 -12.87 -8.48
CA PHE A 82 2.16 -11.80 -8.91
C PHE A 82 1.81 -10.45 -8.28
N ALA A 83 0.52 -10.08 -8.24
CA ALA A 83 0.08 -8.88 -7.54
C ALA A 83 0.46 -8.91 -6.06
N GLY A 84 0.31 -10.07 -5.40
CA GLY A 84 0.73 -10.28 -4.01
C GLY A 84 2.23 -10.12 -3.80
N LEU A 85 3.07 -10.68 -4.67
CA LEU A 85 4.53 -10.55 -4.58
C LEU A 85 5.00 -9.10 -4.74
N ILE A 86 4.49 -8.40 -5.76
CA ILE A 86 4.82 -6.98 -5.99
C ILE A 86 4.26 -6.13 -4.84
N GLY A 87 3.05 -6.44 -4.37
CA GLY A 87 2.42 -5.78 -3.23
C GLY A 87 3.23 -5.93 -1.95
N GLY A 88 3.81 -7.11 -1.71
CA GLY A 88 4.69 -7.35 -0.57
C GLY A 88 5.91 -6.44 -0.63
N VAL A 89 6.62 -6.43 -1.75
CA VAL A 89 7.77 -5.53 -1.95
C VAL A 89 7.39 -4.06 -1.74
N ALA A 90 6.27 -3.62 -2.32
CA ALA A 90 5.78 -2.26 -2.19
C ALA A 90 5.41 -1.89 -0.74
N TRP A 91 4.81 -2.82 0.00
CA TRP A 91 4.48 -2.65 1.42
C TRP A 91 5.74 -2.51 2.27
N GLY A 92 6.73 -3.40 2.07
CA GLY A 92 8.02 -3.32 2.74
C GLY A 92 8.74 -1.99 2.45
N ALA A 93 8.67 -1.53 1.20
CA ALA A 93 9.23 -0.25 0.79
C ALA A 93 8.60 0.95 1.52
N VAL A 94 7.27 0.98 1.65
CA VAL A 94 6.56 2.04 2.39
C VAL A 94 7.00 2.07 3.85
N ILE A 95 7.05 0.91 4.52
CA ILE A 95 7.49 0.82 5.92
C ILE A 95 8.91 1.35 6.10
N ALA A 96 9.82 1.01 5.18
CA ALA A 96 11.21 1.42 5.25
C ALA A 96 11.41 2.93 4.99
N CYS A 97 10.60 3.54 4.12
CA CYS A 97 10.84 4.93 3.66
C CYS A 97 10.01 5.99 4.42
N VAL A 98 8.83 5.65 4.95
CA VAL A 98 7.93 6.65 5.56
C VAL A 98 8.53 7.26 6.83
N ARG A 99 9.11 6.45 7.72
CA ARG A 99 9.67 6.96 8.99
C ARG A 99 10.88 7.88 8.77
N PRO A 100 11.89 7.51 7.94
CA PRO A 100 12.97 8.42 7.58
C PRO A 100 12.47 9.72 6.98
N LEU A 101 11.53 9.66 6.03
CA LEU A 101 10.96 10.86 5.41
C LEU A 101 10.27 11.78 6.42
N LEU A 102 9.57 11.22 7.41
CA LEU A 102 8.93 12.02 8.45
C LEU A 102 9.96 12.70 9.35
N LEU A 103 11.07 12.04 9.64
CA LEU A 103 12.20 12.65 10.37
C LEU A 103 12.87 13.76 9.56
N ASP A 104 12.99 13.59 8.24
CA ASP A 104 13.57 14.59 7.34
C ASP A 104 12.70 15.87 7.25
N ILE A 105 11.38 15.74 7.40
CA ILE A 105 10.42 16.85 7.30
C ILE A 105 10.12 17.49 8.67
N ALA A 106 10.17 16.72 9.76
CA ALA A 106 9.78 17.21 11.08
C ALA A 106 10.85 18.16 11.67
N PRO A 107 10.45 19.32 12.21
CA PRO A 107 11.36 20.16 12.97
C PRO A 107 11.86 19.42 14.21
N LYS A 108 13.16 19.53 14.53
CA LYS A 108 13.80 18.81 15.65
C LYS A 108 13.05 18.90 16.99
N ASN A 109 12.42 20.04 17.28
CA ASN A 109 11.69 20.29 18.52
C ASN A 109 10.22 19.82 18.50
N LYS A 110 9.73 19.30 17.37
CA LYS A 110 8.33 18.90 17.16
C LYS A 110 8.16 17.51 16.55
N ILE A 111 9.22 16.69 16.57
CA ILE A 111 9.19 15.34 15.99
C ILE A 111 8.01 14.53 16.57
N GLY A 112 7.81 14.53 17.89
CA GLY A 112 6.71 13.82 18.53
C GLY A 112 5.31 14.25 18.05
N GLU A 113 5.12 15.55 17.77
CA GLU A 113 3.85 16.08 17.26
C GLU A 113 3.60 15.60 15.82
N TYR A 114 4.62 15.63 14.96
CA TYR A 114 4.52 15.16 13.57
C TYR A 114 4.27 13.65 13.49
N PHE A 115 4.96 12.85 14.32
CA PHE A 115 4.70 11.42 14.44
C PHE A 115 3.30 11.14 14.99
N GLY A 116 2.83 11.91 15.97
CA GLY A 116 1.48 11.81 16.51
C GLY A 116 0.40 12.07 15.45
N PHE A 117 0.55 13.16 14.68
CA PHE A 117 -0.37 13.47 13.57
C PHE A 117 -0.32 12.42 12.45
N ALA A 118 0.86 11.94 12.08
CA ALA A 118 1.00 10.90 11.05
C ALA A 118 0.31 9.59 11.46
N GLU A 119 0.49 9.15 12.72
CA GLU A 119 -0.18 7.97 13.24
C GLU A 119 -1.70 8.16 13.35
N MET A 120 -2.15 9.35 13.75
CA MET A 120 -3.58 9.67 13.77
C MET A 120 -4.17 9.59 12.36
N ALA A 121 -3.53 10.22 11.37
CA ALA A 121 -3.94 10.16 9.98
C ALA A 121 -3.97 8.73 9.44
N ASN A 122 -2.99 7.90 9.80
CA ASN A 122 -2.94 6.48 9.42
C ASN A 122 -4.10 5.67 10.04
N LYS A 123 -4.49 5.96 11.28
CA LYS A 123 -5.65 5.32 11.90
C LYS A 123 -6.96 5.75 11.23
N PHE A 124 -7.11 7.04 10.92
CA PHE A 124 -8.29 7.54 10.21
C PHE A 124 -8.40 6.97 8.80
N SER A 125 -7.31 6.95 8.04
CA SER A 125 -7.28 6.34 6.70
C SER A 125 -7.62 4.85 6.75
N GLY A 126 -7.18 4.16 7.81
CA GLY A 126 -7.48 2.77 8.08
C GLY A 126 -8.96 2.45 8.38
N ILE A 127 -9.76 3.45 8.75
CA ILE A 127 -11.20 3.32 8.97
C ILE A 127 -11.97 3.80 7.73
N ILE A 128 -11.64 5.00 7.26
CA ILE A 128 -12.34 5.66 6.15
C ILE A 128 -12.08 4.91 4.84
N GLY A 129 -10.86 4.44 4.60
CA GLY A 129 -10.47 3.77 3.36
C GLY A 129 -11.31 2.52 3.07
N PRO A 130 -11.38 1.55 3.99
CA PRO A 130 -12.21 0.36 3.79
C PRO A 130 -13.71 0.65 3.68
N ILE A 131 -14.24 1.63 4.43
CA ILE A 131 -15.66 2.04 4.35
C ILE A 131 -15.95 2.64 2.98
N ALA A 132 -15.13 3.59 2.53
CA ALA A 132 -15.28 4.23 1.22
C ALA A 132 -15.14 3.19 0.10
N PHE A 133 -14.14 2.31 0.18
CA PHE A 133 -13.94 1.25 -0.80
C PHE A 133 -15.13 0.27 -0.84
N GLY A 134 -15.60 -0.19 0.32
CA GLY A 134 -16.77 -1.07 0.42
C GLY A 134 -18.04 -0.44 -0.15
N ALA A 135 -18.30 0.84 0.17
CA ALA A 135 -19.42 1.58 -0.40
C ALA A 135 -19.34 1.66 -1.93
N LEU A 136 -18.15 1.95 -2.48
CA LEU A 136 -17.95 2.01 -3.93
C LEU A 136 -18.16 0.66 -4.61
N VAL A 137 -17.70 -0.43 -3.98
CA VAL A 137 -17.93 -1.79 -4.49
C VAL A 137 -19.43 -2.11 -4.57
N VAL A 138 -20.21 -1.71 -3.57
CA VAL A 138 -21.66 -1.95 -3.52
C VAL A 138 -22.41 -1.16 -4.59
N VAL A 139 -22.02 0.11 -4.84
CA VAL A 139 -22.75 0.96 -5.80
C VAL A 139 -22.29 0.73 -7.25
N TRP A 140 -20.99 0.59 -7.52
CA TRP A 140 -20.42 0.66 -8.89
C TRP A 140 -19.69 -0.60 -9.39
N ASN A 141 -19.43 -1.60 -8.54
CA ASN A 141 -18.58 -2.79 -8.76
C ASN A 141 -17.08 -2.62 -8.47
N TYR A 142 -16.41 -3.75 -8.24
CA TYR A 142 -14.98 -3.84 -7.91
C TYR A 142 -14.04 -3.15 -8.91
N SER A 143 -14.33 -3.21 -10.21
CA SER A 143 -13.46 -2.61 -11.23
C SER A 143 -13.41 -1.08 -11.13
N ALA A 144 -14.55 -0.42 -10.87
CA ALA A 144 -14.60 1.02 -10.69
C ALA A 144 -13.92 1.46 -9.37
N ALA A 145 -14.09 0.68 -8.30
CA ALA A 145 -13.43 0.93 -7.02
C ALA A 145 -11.90 0.86 -7.15
N LEU A 146 -11.36 -0.10 -7.91
CA LEU A 146 -9.92 -0.21 -8.17
C LEU A 146 -9.36 0.95 -9.02
N VAL A 147 -10.12 1.43 -10.02
CA VAL A 147 -9.71 2.60 -10.82
C VAL A 147 -9.63 3.86 -9.97
N LEU A 148 -10.58 4.07 -9.04
CA LEU A 148 -10.51 5.20 -8.12
C LEU A 148 -9.31 5.07 -7.17
N LEU A 149 -9.00 3.86 -6.74
CA LEU A 149 -7.84 3.58 -5.89
C LEU A 149 -6.53 3.88 -6.64
N LEU A 150 -6.45 3.56 -7.93
CA LEU A 150 -5.33 3.92 -8.79
C LEU A 150 -5.19 5.45 -8.91
N LEU A 151 -6.29 6.16 -9.13
CA LEU A 151 -6.30 7.64 -9.17
C LEU A 151 -5.80 8.24 -7.85
N PHE A 152 -6.21 7.68 -6.72
CA PHE A 152 -5.76 8.13 -5.41
C PHE A 152 -4.24 7.96 -5.23
N PHE A 153 -3.68 6.84 -5.69
CA PHE A 153 -2.22 6.63 -5.69
C PHE A 153 -1.48 7.60 -6.61
N ILE A 154 -2.02 7.92 -7.78
CA ILE A 154 -1.45 8.91 -8.70
C ILE A 154 -1.45 10.31 -8.05
N VAL A 155 -2.59 10.73 -7.48
CA VAL A 155 -2.72 12.02 -6.80
C VAL A 155 -1.77 12.10 -5.60
N GLY A 156 -1.69 11.03 -4.80
CA GLY A 156 -0.76 10.92 -3.68
C GLY A 156 0.70 11.03 -4.12
N GLY A 157 1.07 10.37 -5.23
CA GLY A 157 2.39 10.48 -5.83
C GLY A 157 2.74 11.90 -6.29
N VAL A 158 1.79 12.60 -6.93
CA VAL A 158 1.97 14.01 -7.33
C VAL A 158 2.11 14.93 -6.11
N PHE A 159 1.33 14.70 -5.05
CA PHE A 159 1.43 15.49 -3.83
C PHE A 159 2.77 15.25 -3.12
N LEU A 160 3.27 14.02 -3.11
CA LEU A 160 4.58 13.67 -2.57
C LEU A 160 5.71 14.41 -3.30
N GLN A 161 5.59 14.68 -4.60
CA GLN A 161 6.56 15.48 -5.33
C GLN A 161 6.62 16.93 -4.82
N LYS A 162 5.49 17.49 -4.37
CA LYS A 162 5.41 18.85 -3.78
C LYS A 162 5.99 18.92 -2.37
N CYS A 163 6.02 17.82 -1.62
CA CYS A 163 6.73 17.76 -0.33
C CYS A 163 8.24 17.91 -0.56
N ARG A 164 8.79 19.09 -0.28
CA ARG A 164 10.23 19.33 -0.21
C ARG A 164 10.74 18.87 1.15
N GLY A 165 11.32 17.66 1.19
CA GLY A 165 12.35 17.36 2.19
C GLY A 165 13.60 18.16 1.80
N HIS A 166 14.26 18.76 2.79
CA HIS A 166 15.50 19.51 2.62
C HIS A 166 16.62 18.65 2.02
#